data_AF-A0A951D9K4-F1
#
_entry.id   AF-A0A951D9K4-F1
#
_cell.length_a   1.000
_cell.length_b   1.000
_cell.length_c   1.000
_cell.angle_alpha   90.00
_cell.angle_beta   90.00
_cell.angle_gamma   90.00
#
_symmetry.space_group_name_H-M   'P 1'
#
loop_
_entity.id
_entity.type
_entity.pdbx_description
1 polymer ?
#
loop_
_entity_poly.entity_id
_entity_poly.type
_entity_poly.pdbx_seq_one_letter_code
_entity_poly.pdbx_strand_id
1 'polypeptide(L)'
;MRRTFPVFGPALAFFLLIAAVSANAQSQSITVQVEDKPAVTVTAGDLTQIPRHKVVLNEHGTRIPYEGVLLHDVLARGGAPFGNELRGKALSSYVLATAQDGYQVVYTLTELDPAFVDSEILVADRRDGKPLDEKEGPFRIVVPGEKKPARSLRMLERLQVTQVRK
;
A
#
# COMPACT_ATOMS: atom_id res chain seq x y z
N MET A 1 -50.11 42.86 -54.63
CA MET A 1 -49.03 43.75 -54.15
C MET A 1 -48.07 42.91 -53.33
N ARG A 2 -46.77 43.02 -53.61
CA ARG A 2 -45.64 42.25 -53.03
C ARG A 2 -45.78 42.15 -51.49
N ARG A 3 -45.43 41.04 -50.83
CA ARG A 3 -44.04 40.69 -50.50
C ARG A 3 -43.92 39.23 -50.02
N THR A 4 -42.96 38.55 -50.61
CA THR A 4 -42.20 37.39 -50.10
C THR A 4 -41.45 37.73 -48.81
N PHE A 5 -41.27 36.78 -47.88
CA PHE A 5 -39.96 36.17 -47.54
C PHE A 5 -40.13 35.01 -46.52
N PRO A 6 -39.29 33.96 -46.59
CA PRO A 6 -39.40 32.68 -45.87
C PRO A 6 -38.52 32.66 -44.60
N VAL A 7 -38.45 31.52 -43.89
CA VAL A 7 -37.19 30.84 -43.49
C VAL A 7 -37.48 29.67 -42.51
N PHE A 8 -37.02 28.50 -42.95
CA PHE A 8 -36.51 27.32 -42.24
C PHE A 8 -36.49 27.28 -40.70
N GLY A 9 -36.94 26.15 -40.16
CA GLY A 9 -36.39 25.61 -38.92
C GLY A 9 -36.29 24.08 -39.00
N PRO A 10 -35.10 23.48 -39.16
CA PRO A 10 -34.88 22.11 -38.74
C PRO A 10 -34.50 22.15 -37.26
N ALA A 11 -35.41 21.73 -36.38
CA ALA A 11 -35.08 21.50 -34.98
C ALA A 11 -34.12 20.31 -34.91
N LEU A 12 -32.85 20.65 -34.74
CA LEU A 12 -31.69 19.79 -34.61
C LEU A 12 -31.92 18.77 -33.48
N ALA A 13 -32.03 17.49 -33.84
CA ALA A 13 -32.05 16.40 -32.87
C ALA A 13 -30.69 16.36 -32.16
N PHE A 14 -30.66 16.82 -30.91
CA PHE A 14 -29.49 16.88 -30.06
C PHE A 14 -29.14 15.45 -29.62
N PHE A 15 -28.22 14.81 -30.33
CA PHE A 15 -27.68 13.50 -29.99
C PHE A 15 -26.76 13.66 -28.78
N LEU A 16 -27.29 13.46 -27.57
CA LEU A 16 -26.54 13.54 -26.32
C LEU A 16 -25.66 12.29 -26.20
N LEU A 17 -24.41 12.40 -26.67
CA LEU A 17 -23.37 11.39 -26.53
C LEU A 17 -22.97 11.29 -25.05
N ILE A 18 -23.50 10.28 -24.34
CA ILE A 18 -23.02 9.90 -23.00
C ILE A 18 -21.64 9.26 -23.19
N ALA A 19 -20.58 10.08 -23.17
CA ALA A 19 -19.23 9.59 -23.00
C ALA A 19 -19.08 9.18 -21.53
N ALA A 20 -19.29 7.89 -21.24
CA ALA A 20 -18.89 7.29 -19.98
C ALA A 20 -17.36 7.43 -19.88
N VAL A 21 -16.91 8.41 -19.10
CA VAL A 21 -15.52 8.50 -18.64
C VAL A 21 -15.34 7.35 -17.65
N SER A 22 -14.97 6.18 -18.16
CA SER A 22 -14.41 5.11 -17.33
C SER A 22 -13.08 5.63 -16.80
N ALA A 23 -13.10 6.23 -15.60
CA ALA A 23 -11.88 6.48 -14.85
C ALA A 23 -11.20 5.11 -14.65
N ASN A 24 -10.01 4.94 -15.23
CA ASN A 24 -9.14 3.81 -14.96
C ASN A 24 -8.79 3.86 -13.46
N ALA A 25 -9.59 3.23 -12.62
CA ALA A 25 -9.21 2.86 -11.28
C ALA A 25 -8.18 1.72 -11.40
N GLN A 26 -6.94 2.08 -11.74
CA GLN A 26 -5.81 1.16 -11.53
C GLN A 26 -5.83 0.81 -10.06
N SER A 27 -6.12 -0.45 -9.75
CA SER A 27 -6.19 -0.94 -8.39
C SER A 27 -4.79 -0.87 -7.79
N GLN A 28 -4.60 0.05 -6.84
CA GLN A 28 -3.37 0.17 -6.07
C GLN A 28 -3.08 -1.17 -5.39
N SER A 29 -1.86 -1.67 -5.55
CA SER A 29 -1.45 -2.97 -5.01
C SER A 29 0.02 -3.00 -4.58
N ILE A 30 0.34 -3.97 -3.73
CA ILE A 30 1.68 -4.32 -3.27
C ILE A 30 1.98 -5.72 -3.78
N THR A 31 3.18 -5.94 -4.31
CA THR A 31 3.64 -7.29 -4.64
C THR A 31 4.32 -7.92 -3.42
N VAL A 32 3.80 -9.05 -2.94
CA VAL A 32 4.41 -9.84 -1.87
C VAL A 32 5.02 -11.10 -2.47
N GLN A 33 6.31 -11.31 -2.27
CA GLN A 33 7.04 -12.46 -2.77
C GLN A 33 7.78 -13.14 -1.62
N VAL A 34 7.41 -14.37 -1.30
CA VAL A 34 8.15 -15.21 -0.34
C VAL A 34 9.02 -16.18 -1.12
N GLU A 35 10.26 -16.41 -0.68
CA GLU A 35 11.17 -17.36 -1.32
C GLU A 35 10.48 -18.72 -1.55
N ASP A 36 10.69 -19.29 -2.74
CA ASP A 36 10.09 -20.53 -3.23
C ASP A 36 8.55 -20.59 -3.30
N LYS A 37 7.85 -19.44 -3.19
CA LYS A 37 6.39 -19.34 -3.38
C LYS A 37 6.06 -18.47 -4.60
N PRO A 38 4.88 -18.60 -5.23
CA PRO A 38 4.43 -17.64 -6.23
C PRO A 38 4.25 -16.23 -5.63
N ALA A 39 4.49 -15.19 -6.43
CA ALA A 39 4.17 -13.83 -6.04
C ALA A 39 2.66 -13.67 -5.81
N VAL A 40 2.29 -12.92 -4.77
CA VAL A 40 0.91 -12.56 -4.45
C VAL A 40 0.74 -11.06 -4.58
N THR A 41 -0.25 -10.63 -5.36
CA THR A 41 -0.67 -9.23 -5.43
C THR A 41 -1.67 -8.97 -4.31
N VAL A 42 -1.33 -8.04 -3.43
CA VAL A 42 -2.23 -7.57 -2.35
C VAL A 42 -2.79 -6.21 -2.74
N THR A 43 -4.10 -6.13 -2.97
CA THR A 43 -4.77 -4.89 -3.38
C THR A 43 -5.22 -4.06 -2.18
N ALA A 44 -5.54 -2.79 -2.42
CA ALA A 44 -6.21 -1.95 -1.40
C ALA A 44 -7.50 -2.61 -0.85
N GLY A 45 -8.24 -3.34 -1.69
CA GLY A 45 -9.43 -4.10 -1.28
C GLY A 45 -9.10 -5.23 -0.31
N ASP A 46 -8.02 -5.97 -0.53
CA ASP A 46 -7.56 -7.03 0.37
C ASP A 46 -7.23 -6.48 1.77
N LEU A 47 -6.62 -5.29 1.85
CA LEU A 47 -6.25 -4.67 3.12
C LEU A 47 -7.47 -4.31 3.98
N THR A 48 -8.65 -4.15 3.39
CA THR A 48 -9.90 -3.89 4.16
C THR A 48 -10.36 -5.10 4.96
N GLN A 49 -9.88 -6.30 4.63
CA GLN A 49 -10.24 -7.54 5.29
C GLN A 49 -9.29 -7.89 6.44
N ILE A 50 -8.26 -7.07 6.66
CA ILE A 50 -7.25 -7.26 7.72
C ILE A 50 -7.56 -6.26 8.84
N PRO A 51 -7.38 -6.64 10.13
CA PRO A 51 -7.52 -5.71 11.25
C PRO A 51 -6.70 -4.44 11.05
N ARG A 52 -7.34 -3.29 11.34
CA ARG A 52 -6.73 -1.98 11.17
C ARG A 52 -6.19 -1.44 12.48
N HIS A 53 -5.02 -0.81 12.39
CA HIS A 53 -4.26 -0.27 13.50
C HIS A 53 -3.95 1.20 13.26
N LYS A 54 -3.68 1.92 14.35
CA LYS A 54 -3.30 3.32 14.34
C LYS A 54 -2.04 3.50 15.16
N VAL A 55 -1.01 4.11 14.56
CA VAL A 55 0.27 4.39 15.22
C VAL A 55 0.67 5.84 15.00
N VAL A 56 1.60 6.34 15.82
CA VAL A 56 2.13 7.70 15.70
C VAL A 56 3.59 7.64 15.31
N LEU A 57 3.91 8.19 14.15
CA LEU A 57 5.29 8.41 13.73
C LEU A 57 5.78 9.76 14.27
N ASN A 58 6.96 9.77 14.89
CA ASN A 58 7.63 11.01 15.27
C ASN A 58 8.62 11.39 14.16
N GLU A 59 8.30 12.41 13.37
CA GLU A 59 9.16 12.92 12.30
C GLU A 59 9.63 14.32 12.68
N HIS A 60 10.92 14.45 13.02
CA HIS A 60 11.55 15.72 13.42
C HIS A 60 10.79 16.47 14.53
N GLY A 61 10.28 15.74 15.54
CA GLY A 61 9.51 16.30 16.65
C GLY A 61 8.01 16.49 16.37
N THR A 62 7.56 16.26 15.13
CA THR A 62 6.14 16.27 14.78
C THR A 62 5.54 14.88 14.96
N ARG A 63 4.43 14.80 15.68
CA ARG A 63 3.65 13.56 15.89
C ARG A 63 2.62 13.42 14.78
N ILE A 64 2.77 12.43 13.93
CA ILE A 64 1.92 12.22 12.75
C ILE A 64 1.21 10.87 12.89
N PRO A 65 -0.13 10.83 13.01
CA PRO A 65 -0.87 9.58 13.10
C PRO A 65 -1.03 8.95 11.72
N TYR A 66 -0.75 7.65 11.65
CA TYR A 66 -0.96 6.81 10.49
C TYR A 66 -1.92 5.68 10.82
N GLU A 67 -2.68 5.24 9.82
CA GLU A 67 -3.63 4.15 9.91
C GLU A 67 -3.36 3.15 8.79
N GLY A 68 -3.47 1.87 9.10
CA GLY A 68 -3.11 0.80 8.18
C GLY A 68 -3.32 -0.57 8.79
N VAL A 69 -2.65 -1.56 8.22
CA VAL A 69 -2.63 -2.95 8.70
C VAL A 69 -1.22 -3.31 9.16
N LEU A 70 -1.07 -4.32 10.03
CA LEU A 70 0.25 -4.75 10.46
C LEU A 70 1.02 -5.36 9.28
N LEU A 71 2.32 -5.07 9.18
CA LEU A 71 3.16 -5.56 8.09
C LEU A 71 3.22 -7.10 8.08
N HIS A 72 3.20 -7.76 9.23
CA HIS A 72 3.19 -9.23 9.27
C HIS A 72 1.92 -9.82 8.65
N ASP A 73 0.75 -9.21 8.82
CA ASP A 73 -0.49 -9.71 8.22
C ASP A 73 -0.45 -9.64 6.68
N VAL A 74 0.17 -8.58 6.14
CA VAL A 74 0.37 -8.45 4.69
C VAL A 74 1.32 -9.53 4.18
N LEU A 75 2.42 -9.79 4.89
CA LEU A 75 3.39 -10.83 4.54
C LEU A 75 2.80 -12.25 4.66
N ALA A 76 1.91 -12.47 5.63
CA ALA A 76 1.20 -13.74 5.81
C ALA A 76 0.32 -14.09 4.61
N ARG A 77 -0.20 -13.09 3.87
CA ARG A 77 -0.92 -13.33 2.59
C ARG A 77 -0.04 -13.96 1.52
N GLY A 78 1.27 -13.69 1.54
CA GLY A 78 2.28 -14.36 0.71
C GLY A 78 2.79 -15.68 1.30
N GLY A 79 2.32 -16.05 2.50
CA GLY A 79 2.74 -17.25 3.22
C GLY A 79 4.07 -17.10 3.95
N ALA A 80 4.45 -15.91 4.40
CA ALA A 80 5.61 -15.76 5.27
C ALA A 80 5.37 -16.48 6.62
N PRO A 81 6.38 -17.16 7.20
CA PRO A 81 6.23 -17.87 8.46
C PRO A 81 6.24 -16.91 9.66
N PHE A 82 5.32 -17.11 10.60
CA PHE A 82 5.24 -16.39 11.87
C PHE A 82 4.86 -17.33 13.02
N GLY A 83 5.01 -16.86 14.26
CA GLY A 83 4.76 -17.63 15.48
C GLY A 83 5.60 -18.90 15.53
N ASN A 84 4.94 -20.03 15.78
CA ASN A 84 5.60 -21.34 15.88
C ASN A 84 6.28 -21.81 14.58
N GLU A 85 5.94 -21.21 13.44
CA GLU A 85 6.57 -21.52 12.16
C GLU A 85 7.91 -20.80 11.97
N LEU A 86 8.12 -19.66 12.65
CA LEU A 86 9.34 -18.88 12.58
C LEU A 86 10.44 -19.46 13.48
N ARG A 87 11.08 -20.53 12.99
CA ARG A 87 12.11 -21.27 13.73
C ARG A 87 13.21 -21.83 12.83
N GLY A 88 14.33 -22.22 13.42
CA GLY A 88 15.45 -22.83 12.70
C GLY A 88 15.99 -21.90 11.61
N LYS A 89 16.09 -22.38 10.37
CA LYS A 89 16.62 -21.60 9.24
C LYS A 89 15.79 -20.33 8.94
N ALA A 90 14.48 -20.35 9.21
CA ALA A 90 13.60 -19.21 8.97
C ALA A 90 13.95 -17.98 9.84
N LEU A 91 14.67 -18.17 10.96
CA LEU A 91 15.17 -17.06 11.78
C LEU A 91 16.24 -16.23 11.08
N SER A 92 16.84 -16.75 10.00
CA SER A 92 17.77 -16.02 9.15
C SER A 92 17.09 -15.37 7.93
N SER A 93 15.76 -15.30 7.93
CA SER A 93 14.99 -14.62 6.89
C SER A 93 14.75 -13.15 7.20
N TYR A 94 14.73 -12.34 6.15
CA TYR A 94 14.48 -10.91 6.20
C TYR A 94 13.46 -10.49 5.14
N VAL A 95 12.88 -9.33 5.37
CA VAL A 95 11.96 -8.66 4.46
C VAL A 95 12.72 -7.52 3.80
N LEU A 96 12.88 -7.57 2.48
CA LEU A 96 13.32 -6.45 1.66
C LEU A 96 12.09 -5.70 1.16
N ALA A 97 11.89 -4.49 1.65
CA ALA A 97 10.84 -3.59 1.17
C ALA A 97 11.44 -2.62 0.15
N THR A 98 10.77 -2.49 -1.01
CA THR A 98 11.21 -1.63 -2.12
C THR A 98 10.14 -0.61 -2.45
N ALA A 99 10.54 0.66 -2.55
CA ALA A 99 9.72 1.75 -3.04
C ALA A 99 9.77 1.88 -4.56
N GLN A 100 8.80 2.59 -5.14
CA GLN A 100 8.71 2.83 -6.58
C GLN A 100 9.95 3.53 -7.19
N ASP A 101 10.67 4.32 -6.39
CA ASP A 101 11.90 4.99 -6.80
C ASP A 101 13.16 4.10 -6.66
N GLY A 102 12.98 2.84 -6.25
CA GLY A 102 14.06 1.88 -6.01
C GLY A 102 14.71 2.00 -4.64
N TYR A 103 14.25 2.89 -3.76
CA TYR A 103 14.75 2.95 -2.38
C TYR A 103 14.35 1.68 -1.62
N GLN A 104 15.29 1.15 -0.83
CA GLN A 104 15.16 -0.16 -0.18
C GLN A 104 15.52 -0.11 1.29
N VAL A 105 14.74 -0.84 2.09
CA VAL A 105 14.96 -1.00 3.53
C VAL A 105 14.70 -2.45 3.94
N VAL A 106 15.29 -2.88 5.05
CA VAL A 106 15.21 -4.26 5.55
C VAL A 106 14.56 -4.32 6.93
N TYR A 107 13.76 -5.36 7.13
CA TYR A 107 13.21 -5.81 8.41
C TYR A 107 13.55 -7.26 8.64
N THR A 108 13.63 -7.68 9.90
CA THR A 108 13.70 -9.12 10.21
C THR A 108 12.29 -9.67 10.43
N LEU A 109 12.06 -10.96 10.21
CA LEU A 109 10.74 -11.54 10.55
C LEU A 109 10.48 -11.48 12.06
N THR A 110 11.51 -11.64 12.90
CA THR A 110 11.37 -11.58 14.36
C THR A 110 11.06 -10.17 14.89
N GLU A 111 11.38 -9.12 14.15
CA GLU A 111 10.96 -7.74 14.45
C GLU A 111 9.46 -7.52 14.18
N LEU A 112 8.86 -8.36 13.34
CA LEU A 112 7.46 -8.24 12.89
C LEU A 112 6.53 -9.24 13.59
N ASP A 113 7.08 -10.31 14.16
CA ASP A 113 6.35 -11.44 14.70
C ASP A 113 5.82 -11.17 16.13
N PRO A 114 4.49 -11.24 16.36
CA PRO A 114 3.89 -11.02 17.68
C PRO A 114 4.30 -12.06 18.73
N ALA A 115 4.86 -13.22 18.35
CA ALA A 115 5.42 -14.18 19.31
C ALA A 115 6.78 -13.76 19.86
N PHE A 116 7.45 -12.79 19.24
CA PHE A 116 8.76 -12.27 19.65
C PHE A 116 8.67 -10.88 20.26
N VAL A 117 7.90 -9.98 19.63
CA VAL A 117 7.75 -8.59 20.05
C VAL A 117 6.35 -8.07 19.71
N ASP A 118 5.85 -7.11 20.49
CA ASP A 118 4.62 -6.37 20.17
C ASP A 118 4.89 -5.37 19.04
N SER A 119 5.05 -5.87 17.81
CA SER A 119 5.38 -5.06 16.65
C SER A 119 4.21 -4.18 16.20
N GLU A 120 4.45 -2.88 16.08
CA GLU A 120 3.48 -1.91 15.58
C GLU A 120 3.81 -1.41 14.16
N ILE A 121 4.67 -2.13 13.42
CA ILE A 121 5.06 -1.72 12.07
C ILE A 121 3.87 -1.89 11.11
N LEU A 122 3.44 -0.78 10.51
CA LEU A 122 2.27 -0.77 9.63
C LEU A 122 2.65 -0.73 8.15
N VAL A 123 1.80 -1.33 7.32
CA VAL A 123 1.54 -0.85 5.96
C VAL A 123 0.35 0.11 6.05
N ALA A 124 0.66 1.41 5.98
CA ALA A 124 -0.30 2.50 6.04
C ALA A 124 -0.82 2.90 4.65
N ASP A 125 -2.10 3.20 4.58
CA ASP A 125 -2.82 3.78 3.42
C ASP A 125 -3.49 5.11 3.80
N ARG A 126 -3.39 5.52 5.08
CA ARG A 126 -3.95 6.78 5.59
C ARG A 126 -3.03 7.50 6.54
N ARG A 127 -3.09 8.84 6.47
CA ARG A 127 -2.45 9.80 7.36
C ARG A 127 -3.50 10.79 7.83
N ASP A 128 -3.59 11.02 9.14
CA ASP A 128 -4.58 11.95 9.72
C ASP A 128 -6.03 11.68 9.24
N GLY A 129 -6.39 10.38 9.12
CA GLY A 129 -7.71 9.95 8.66
C GLY A 129 -7.98 10.14 7.16
N LYS A 130 -7.03 10.70 6.39
CA LYS A 130 -7.13 10.92 4.94
C LYS A 130 -6.24 9.92 4.19
N PRO A 131 -6.55 9.60 2.91
CA PRO A 131 -5.61 8.86 2.07
C PRO A 131 -4.23 9.52 2.03
N LEU A 132 -3.18 8.72 1.87
CA LEU A 132 -1.83 9.24 1.65
C LEU A 132 -1.78 10.13 0.41
N ASP A 133 -0.94 11.17 0.46
CA ASP A 133 -0.72 12.03 -0.69
C ASP A 133 0.18 11.36 -1.76
N GLU A 134 0.32 12.03 -2.90
CA GLU A 134 1.13 11.57 -4.03
C GLU A 134 2.64 11.50 -3.75
N LYS A 135 3.11 11.91 -2.58
CA LYS A 135 4.53 11.79 -2.18
C LYS A 135 4.76 10.62 -1.23
N GLU A 136 3.71 10.16 -0.55
CA GLU A 136 3.77 9.10 0.44
C GLU A 136 3.19 7.77 -0.06
N GLY A 137 2.12 7.84 -0.85
CA GLY A 137 1.24 6.72 -1.18
C GLY A 137 1.71 5.84 -2.35
N PRO A 138 0.85 4.93 -2.85
CA PRO A 138 -0.47 4.60 -2.31
C PRO A 138 -0.39 3.83 -0.99
N PHE A 139 0.75 3.20 -0.72
CA PHE A 139 1.04 2.53 0.54
C PHE A 139 2.40 3.00 1.07
N ARG A 140 2.54 3.05 2.39
CA ARG A 140 3.77 3.43 3.08
C ARG A 140 4.03 2.48 4.25
N ILE A 141 5.28 2.07 4.46
CA ILE A 141 5.65 1.45 5.73
C ILE A 141 5.85 2.54 6.79
N VAL A 142 5.28 2.32 7.98
CA VAL A 142 5.44 3.21 9.13
C VAL A 142 6.03 2.42 10.28
N VAL A 143 7.21 2.85 10.74
CA VAL A 143 7.95 2.22 11.83
C VAL A 143 7.94 3.18 13.03
N PRO A 144 7.03 2.99 14.01
CA PRO A 144 7.03 3.82 15.21
C PRO A 144 8.27 3.54 16.07
N GLY A 145 8.62 4.51 16.93
CA GLY A 145 9.72 4.36 17.91
C GLY A 145 11.14 4.63 17.40
N GLU A 146 11.36 4.70 16.08
CA GLU A 146 12.68 5.07 15.55
C GLU A 146 12.98 6.57 15.75
N LYS A 147 14.22 6.89 16.15
CA LYS A 147 14.68 8.29 16.27
C LYS A 147 14.80 8.98 14.92
N LYS A 148 15.13 8.22 13.86
CA LYS A 148 15.19 8.68 12.48
C LYS A 148 14.26 7.78 11.66
N PRO A 149 13.23 8.31 10.99
CA PRO A 149 12.24 7.51 10.28
C PRO A 149 12.75 7.03 8.91
N ALA A 150 14.03 6.65 8.81
CA ALA A 150 14.65 6.25 7.54
C ALA A 150 14.04 4.97 6.98
N ARG A 151 13.57 4.06 7.86
CA ARG A 151 12.89 2.84 7.44
C ARG A 151 11.40 3.02 7.17
N SER A 152 10.80 4.15 7.57
CA SER A 152 9.40 4.44 7.23
C SER A 152 9.23 4.75 5.73
N LEU A 153 9.21 3.69 4.93
CA LEU A 153 9.32 3.65 3.47
C LEU A 153 8.06 4.16 2.77
N ARG A 154 8.16 5.32 2.10
CA ARG A 154 7.10 5.85 1.22
C ARG A 154 7.01 5.03 -0.06
N MET A 155 5.89 5.13 -0.78
CA MET A 155 5.76 4.56 -2.13
C MET A 155 6.03 3.06 -2.19
N LEU A 156 5.57 2.32 -1.18
CA LEU A 156 5.79 0.88 -1.10
C LEU A 156 5.21 0.18 -2.33
N GLU A 157 6.07 -0.53 -3.06
CA GLU A 157 5.72 -1.29 -4.26
C GLU A 157 5.81 -2.80 -4.01
N ARG A 158 6.89 -3.23 -3.34
CA ARG A 158 7.24 -4.65 -3.22
C ARG A 158 7.76 -5.01 -1.83
N LEU A 159 7.32 -6.18 -1.36
CA LEU A 159 7.82 -6.86 -0.18
C LEU A 159 8.37 -8.23 -0.59
N GLN A 160 9.65 -8.48 -0.32
CA GLN A 160 10.29 -9.76 -0.60
C GLN A 160 10.78 -10.39 0.70
N VAL A 161 10.36 -11.63 0.99
CA VAL A 161 10.88 -12.41 2.11
C VAL A 161 11.89 -13.41 1.58
N THR A 162 13.14 -13.30 2.01
CA THR A 162 14.22 -14.22 1.59
C THR A 162 15.15 -14.51 2.75
N GLN A 163 15.85 -15.63 2.65
CA GLN A 163 16.85 -16.04 3.63
C GLN A 163 18.22 -15.43 3.29
N VAL A 164 19.01 -15.14 4.33
CA VAL A 164 20.44 -14.83 4.14
C VAL A 164 21.12 -16.02 3.46
N ARG A 165 21.73 -15.77 2.30
CA ARG A 165 22.51 -16.77 1.56
C ARG A 165 23.84 -16.98 2.28
N LYS A 166 24.28 -18.24 2.31
CA LYS A 166 25.60 -18.63 2.81
C LYS A 166 26.64 -18.53 1.71
#